data_AF-A0A1Y1VSG8-F1
#
_entry.id   AF-A0A1Y1VSG8-F1
#
_cell.length_a   1.000
_cell.length_b   1.000
_cell.length_c   1.000
_cell.angle_alpha   90.00
_cell.angle_beta   90.00
_cell.angle_gamma   90.00
#
_symmetry.space_group_name_H-M   'P 1'
#
loop_
_entity.id
_entity.type
_entity.pdbx_description
1 polymer ?
#
loop_
_entity_poly.entity_id
_entity_poly.type
_entity_poly.pdbx_seq_one_letter_code
_entity_poly.pdbx_strand_id
1 'polypeptide(L)'
;MDDYSNEYTCRLISKCQACAPSELNQPFCKLNGYKQEVACEWNGTVPKDYQDSHQLPEYQECAHPEEKDRRDFFRNEFLFIVLGIAAFAVYVWRKKRIGYSRV
;
A
#
# COMPACT_ATOMS: atom_id res chain seq x y z
N MET A 1 -11.11 -7.14 14.76
CA MET A 1 -9.77 -7.33 15.37
C MET A 1 -9.86 -8.67 16.03
N ASP A 2 -9.79 -9.70 15.19
CA ASP A 2 -10.35 -11.01 15.49
C ASP A 2 -9.30 -11.86 16.18
N ASP A 3 -9.68 -12.24 17.40
CA ASP A 3 -8.95 -12.95 18.43
C ASP A 3 -8.89 -14.45 18.10
N TYR A 4 -7.96 -14.86 17.23
CA TYR A 4 -7.50 -16.26 17.11
C TYR A 4 -6.09 -16.43 17.71
N SER A 5 -5.74 -15.56 18.65
CA SER A 5 -4.37 -15.29 19.05
C SER A 5 -3.89 -16.18 20.20
N ASN A 6 -3.87 -17.49 20.03
CA ASN A 6 -2.98 -18.31 20.88
C ASN A 6 -2.38 -19.54 20.18
N GLU A 7 -2.94 -20.03 19.08
CA GLU A 7 -2.50 -21.31 18.50
C GLU A 7 -1.51 -21.16 17.35
N TYR A 8 -1.50 -20.04 16.63
CA TYR A 8 -0.52 -19.77 15.57
C TYR A 8 -0.24 -18.29 15.40
N THR A 9 0.94 -17.95 14.87
CA THR A 9 1.35 -16.59 14.55
C THR A 9 1.63 -16.48 13.06
N CYS A 10 1.01 -15.49 12.41
CA CYS A 10 1.19 -15.19 11.00
C CYS A 10 2.10 -13.99 10.78
N ARG A 11 2.97 -14.08 9.77
CA ARG A 11 3.83 -12.99 9.30
C ARG A 11 3.52 -12.69 7.84
N LEU A 12 3.53 -11.41 7.51
CA LEU A 12 3.31 -10.92 6.15
C LEU A 12 4.52 -11.27 5.27
N ILE A 13 4.29 -11.95 4.15
CA ILE A 13 5.36 -12.30 3.20
C ILE A 13 5.36 -11.32 2.02
N SER A 14 4.19 -11.00 1.48
CA SER A 14 4.07 -10.22 0.25
C SER A 14 3.27 -8.92 0.46
N LYS A 15 3.29 -8.04 -0.54
CA LYS A 15 2.38 -6.87 -0.58
C LYS A 15 0.97 -7.32 -0.92
N CYS A 16 -0.01 -6.51 -0.54
CA CYS A 16 -1.41 -6.70 -0.92
C CYS A 16 -1.56 -6.66 -2.46
N GLN A 17 -2.14 -7.71 -3.04
CA GLN A 17 -2.33 -7.90 -4.49
C GLN A 17 -3.80 -8.08 -4.83
N ALA A 18 -4.19 -7.68 -6.04
CA ALA A 18 -5.54 -7.92 -6.52
C ALA A 18 -5.81 -9.42 -6.67
N CYS A 19 -6.98 -9.87 -6.26
CA CYS A 19 -7.39 -11.25 -6.44
C CYS A 19 -7.58 -11.59 -7.91
N ALA A 20 -7.23 -12.81 -8.31
CA ALA A 20 -7.55 -13.28 -9.64
C ALA A 20 -9.09 -13.42 -9.81
N PRO A 21 -9.62 -13.32 -11.05
CA PRO A 21 -11.06 -13.48 -11.28
C PRO A 21 -11.62 -14.82 -10.78
N SER A 22 -10.80 -15.86 -10.81
CA SER A 22 -11.13 -17.20 -10.30
C SER A 22 -11.20 -17.28 -8.77
N GLU A 23 -10.63 -16.29 -8.07
CA GLU A 23 -10.49 -16.28 -6.60
C GLU A 23 -11.44 -15.30 -5.92
N LEU A 24 -12.23 -14.53 -6.66
CA LEU A 24 -13.17 -13.54 -6.11
C LEU A 24 -14.18 -14.14 -5.10
N ASN A 25 -14.52 -15.42 -5.25
CA ASN A 25 -15.42 -16.13 -4.35
C ASN A 25 -14.73 -16.69 -3.09
N GLN A 26 -13.41 -16.60 -2.99
CA GLN A 26 -12.64 -17.09 -1.86
C GLN A 26 -12.79 -16.15 -0.64
N PRO A 27 -12.77 -16.68 0.59
CA PRO A 27 -13.01 -15.89 1.80
C PRO A 27 -12.03 -14.72 1.95
N PHE A 28 -10.75 -14.93 1.58
CA PHE A 28 -9.70 -13.91 1.64
C PHE A 28 -9.84 -12.78 0.60
N CYS A 29 -10.74 -12.93 -0.39
CA CYS A 29 -10.98 -11.94 -1.45
C CYS A 29 -12.34 -11.24 -1.35
N LYS A 30 -13.28 -11.77 -0.54
CA LYS A 30 -14.69 -11.30 -0.53
C LYS A 30 -14.86 -9.86 -0.06
N LEU A 31 -14.00 -9.39 0.85
CA LEU A 31 -14.19 -8.10 1.49
C LEU A 31 -13.79 -6.94 0.56
N ASN A 32 -12.56 -7.00 0.05
CA ASN A 32 -11.95 -5.89 -0.69
C ASN A 32 -11.51 -6.26 -2.11
N GLY A 33 -11.58 -7.54 -2.51
CA GLY A 33 -11.02 -8.01 -3.79
C GLY A 33 -9.49 -8.04 -3.83
N TYR A 34 -8.84 -7.92 -2.67
CA TYR A 34 -7.39 -7.99 -2.53
C TYR A 34 -6.98 -9.05 -1.51
N LYS A 35 -5.88 -9.74 -1.80
CA LYS A 35 -5.28 -10.77 -0.96
C LYS A 35 -3.82 -10.45 -0.66
N GLN A 36 -3.34 -10.91 0.49
CA GLN A 36 -1.95 -10.82 0.88
C GLN A 36 -1.46 -12.17 1.38
N GLU A 37 -0.27 -12.56 0.97
CA GLU A 37 0.34 -13.83 1.36
C GLU A 37 0.91 -13.75 2.78
N VAL A 38 0.62 -14.76 3.58
CA VAL A 38 1.05 -14.89 4.98
C VAL A 38 1.70 -16.25 5.22
N ALA A 39 2.80 -16.23 5.98
CA ALA A 39 3.41 -17.43 6.53
C ALA A 39 2.95 -17.53 7.97
N CYS A 40 2.17 -18.56 8.27
CA CYS A 40 1.73 -18.83 9.63
C CYS A 40 2.50 -20.01 10.20
N GLU A 41 2.89 -19.89 11.46
CA GLU A 41 3.60 -20.92 12.23
C GLU A 41 2.77 -21.24 13.48
N TRP A 42 2.61 -22.53 13.80
CA TRP A 42 1.96 -22.94 15.05
C TRP A 42 2.75 -22.44 16.26
N ASN A 43 2.05 -21.90 17.25
CA ASN A 43 2.59 -21.40 18.50
C ASN A 43 2.65 -22.52 19.54
N GLY A 44 3.84 -22.81 20.06
CA GLY A 44 4.03 -23.77 21.14
C GLY A 44 3.74 -25.23 20.75
N THR A 45 3.46 -26.06 21.76
CA THR A 45 3.25 -27.51 21.60
C THR A 45 1.80 -27.82 21.18
N VAL A 46 1.44 -27.48 19.96
CA VAL A 46 0.17 -27.92 19.36
C VAL A 46 0.28 -29.42 19.05
N PRO A 47 -0.70 -30.27 19.43
CA PRO A 47 -0.67 -31.71 19.15
C PRO A 47 -0.52 -31.99 17.65
N LYS A 48 0.32 -32.97 17.27
CA LYS A 48 0.54 -33.32 15.86
C LYS A 48 -0.77 -33.67 15.14
N ASP A 49 -1.66 -34.40 15.81
CA ASP A 49 -2.98 -34.74 15.25
C ASP A 49 -3.82 -33.49 14.91
N TYR A 50 -3.63 -32.40 15.65
CA TYR A 50 -4.28 -31.12 15.37
C TYR A 50 -3.60 -30.37 14.21
N GLN A 51 -2.26 -30.40 14.16
CA GLN A 51 -1.49 -29.80 13.05
C GLN A 51 -1.76 -30.48 11.71
N ASP A 52 -1.92 -31.80 11.69
CA ASP A 52 -2.19 -32.57 10.47
C ASP A 52 -3.64 -32.38 9.98
N SER A 53 -4.57 -32.08 10.88
CA SER A 53 -5.99 -31.88 10.55
C SER A 53 -6.36 -30.43 10.19
N HIS A 54 -5.53 -29.45 10.56
CA HIS A 54 -5.80 -28.03 10.31
C HIS A 54 -4.72 -27.42 9.42
N GLN A 55 -5.12 -26.95 8.24
CA GLN A 55 -4.22 -26.18 7.37
C GLN A 55 -4.17 -24.72 7.82
N LEU A 56 -2.96 -24.21 7.98
CA LEU A 56 -2.70 -22.81 8.27
C LEU A 56 -3.08 -21.96 7.04
N PRO A 57 -3.63 -20.74 7.24
CA PRO A 57 -3.98 -19.87 6.13
C PRO A 57 -2.73 -19.37 5.43
N GLU A 58 -2.69 -19.49 4.10
CA GLU A 58 -1.62 -18.93 3.25
C GLU A 58 -1.94 -17.52 2.77
N TYR A 59 -3.21 -17.14 2.77
CA TYR A 59 -3.69 -15.85 2.30
C TYR A 59 -4.65 -15.22 3.32
N GLN A 60 -4.51 -13.92 3.49
CA GLN A 60 -5.44 -13.10 4.26
C GLN A 60 -5.95 -11.93 3.43
N GLU A 61 -7.10 -11.41 3.84
CA GLU A 61 -7.63 -10.17 3.28
C GLU A 61 -6.73 -8.98 3.63
N CYS A 62 -6.66 -8.00 2.72
CA CYS A 62 -5.88 -6.79 2.93
C CYS A 62 -6.60 -5.56 2.42
N ALA A 63 -6.27 -4.40 3.00
CA ALA A 63 -6.71 -3.10 2.52
C ALA A 63 -5.83 -2.64 1.35
N HIS A 64 -6.46 -2.01 0.36
CA HIS A 64 -5.81 -1.60 -0.87
C HIS A 64 -4.58 -0.70 -0.60
N PRO A 65 -3.38 -1.01 -1.13
CA PRO A 65 -2.17 -0.27 -0.81
C PRO A 65 -2.08 1.15 -1.42
N GLU A 66 -3.00 1.54 -2.32
CA GLU A 66 -2.91 2.80 -3.06
C GLU A 66 -2.89 4.06 -2.18
N GLU A 67 -3.45 4.02 -0.96
CA GLU A 67 -3.56 5.22 -0.14
C GLU A 67 -2.23 5.71 0.46
N LYS A 68 -1.26 4.81 0.65
CA LYS A 68 0.06 5.20 1.19
C LYS A 68 1.00 5.75 0.12
N ASP A 69 1.03 5.15 -1.06
CA ASP A 69 1.96 5.56 -2.13
C ASP A 69 1.60 6.94 -2.72
N ARG A 70 0.32 7.30 -2.71
CA ARG A 70 -0.13 8.60 -3.23
C ARG A 70 0.47 9.78 -2.47
N ARG A 71 0.68 9.64 -1.16
CA ARG A 71 1.17 10.72 -0.29
C ARG A 71 2.65 11.03 -0.52
N ASP A 72 3.46 9.99 -0.75
CA ASP A 72 4.88 10.13 -1.05
C ASP A 72 5.13 10.64 -2.47
N PHE A 73 4.29 10.23 -3.43
CA PHE A 73 4.31 10.76 -4.79
C PHE A 73 4.07 12.28 -4.82
N PHE A 74 3.02 12.76 -4.14
CA PHE A 74 2.72 14.20 -4.10
C PHE A 74 3.81 15.04 -3.42
N ARG A 75 4.51 14.49 -2.43
CA ARG A 75 5.56 15.22 -1.71
C ARG A 75 6.73 15.60 -2.62
N ASN A 76 7.13 14.71 -3.52
CA ASN A 76 8.25 14.99 -4.43
C ASN A 76 7.82 15.86 -5.63
N GLU A 77 6.64 15.62 -6.18
CA GLU A 77 6.13 16.36 -7.35
C GLU A 77 5.80 17.83 -7.02
N PHE A 78 5.38 18.11 -5.78
CA PHE A 78 5.08 19.47 -5.32
C PHE A 78 6.29 20.42 -5.44
N LEU A 79 7.50 19.93 -5.18
CA LEU A 79 8.72 20.77 -5.27
C LEU A 79 8.96 21.26 -6.70
N PHE A 80 8.77 20.40 -7.70
CA PHE A 80 8.94 20.79 -9.10
C PHE A 80 7.88 21.81 -9.55
N ILE A 81 6.65 21.67 -9.08
CA ILE A 81 5.57 22.64 -9.35
C ILE A 81 5.92 24.01 -8.76
N VAL A 82 6.36 24.05 -7.51
CA VAL A 82 6.75 25.31 -6.83
C VAL A 82 7.92 25.98 -7.55
N LEU A 83 8.95 25.21 -7.93
CA LEU A 83 10.09 25.72 -8.69
C LEU A 83 9.67 26.27 -10.07
N GLY A 84 8.74 25.61 -10.76
CA GLY A 84 8.19 26.07 -12.02
C GLY A 84 7.45 27.41 -11.89
N ILE A 85 6.61 27.56 -10.87
CA ILE A 85 5.89 28.82 -10.60
C ILE A 85 6.89 29.94 -10.25
N ALA A 86 7.89 29.66 -9.41
CA ALA A 86 8.91 30.64 -9.05
C ALA A 86 9.72 31.10 -10.27
N ALA A 87 10.14 30.17 -11.14
CA ALA A 87 10.85 30.48 -12.38
C ALA A 87 9.99 31.35 -13.32
N PHE A 88 8.70 31.02 -13.47
CA PHE A 88 7.77 31.80 -14.26
C PHE A 88 7.56 33.21 -13.71
N ALA A 89 7.40 33.34 -12.39
CA ALA A 89 7.27 34.64 -11.71
C ALA A 89 8.51 35.51 -11.92
N VAL A 90 9.72 34.94 -11.79
CA VAL A 90 10.99 35.63 -12.05
C VAL A 90 11.10 36.06 -13.51
N TYR A 91 10.69 35.20 -14.45
CA TYR A 91 10.68 35.51 -15.88
C TYR A 91 9.76 36.70 -16.20
N VAL A 92 8.53 36.67 -15.71
CA VAL A 92 7.56 37.77 -15.89
C VAL A 92 8.09 39.06 -15.26
N TRP A 93 8.65 38.98 -14.04
CA TRP A 93 9.20 40.13 -13.34
C TRP A 93 10.37 40.76 -14.10
N ARG A 94 11.30 39.94 -14.62
CA ARG A 94 12.42 40.42 -15.46
C ARG A 94 11.94 41.05 -16.75
N LYS A 95 10.98 40.41 -17.44
CA LYS A 95 10.39 40.96 -18.66
C LYS A 95 9.74 42.32 -18.42
N LYS A 96 9.02 42.46 -17.30
CA LYS A 96 8.36 43.71 -16.91
C LYS A 96 9.38 44.80 -16.58
N ARG A 97 10.47 44.47 -15.87
CA ARG A 97 11.54 45.43 -15.53
C ARG A 97 12.33 45.91 -16.76
N ILE A 98 12.68 45.00 -17.68
CA ILE A 98 13.41 45.36 -18.91
C ILE A 98 12.52 46.15 -19.88
N GLY A 99 11.22 45.82 -19.95
CA GLY A 99 10.24 46.58 -20.72
C GLY A 99 10.00 48.00 -20.18
N TYR A 100 10.08 48.19 -18.86
CA TYR A 100 9.94 49.51 -18.22
C TYR A 100 11.18 50.40 -18.37
N SER A 101 12.36 49.81 -18.61
CA SER A 101 13.63 50.56 -18.75
C SER A 101 13.87 51.11 -20.17
N ARG A 102 12.94 50.89 -21.11
CA ARG A 102 13.03 51.31 -22.52
C ARG A 102 12.05 52.45 -22.90
N VAL A 103 11.36 53.03 -21.94
CA VAL A 103 10.47 54.20 -22.13
C VAL A 103 11.01 55.37 -21.33
#